data_AF-A0AAW1DB59-F1
#
_entry.id   AF-A0AAW1DB59-F1
#
_cell.length_a   1.000
_cell.length_b   1.000
_cell.length_c   1.000
_cell.angle_alpha   90.00
_cell.angle_beta   90.00
_cell.angle_gamma   90.00
#
_symmetry.space_group_name_H-M   'P 1'
#
loop_
_entity.id
_entity.type
_entity.pdbx_description
1 polymer ?
#
loop_
_entity_poly.entity_id
_entity_poly.type
_entity_poly.pdbx_seq_one_letter_code
_entity_poly.pdbx_strand_id
1 'polypeptide(L)'
;MELPLYITWLFWSIIFVWYPVSVCSQINSHNEKFNRMLRRKVYSENESQFANYTKVKLYFLNNDKIKFTAFAMFDMNVRVMFNLIATTATCIVILLQLDSLLNEFYENQKL
;
A
#
# COMPACT_ATOMS: atom_id res chain seq x y z
N MET A 1 -22.82 25.96 2.48
CA MET A 1 -21.79 26.05 1.42
C MET A 1 -20.52 25.26 1.76
N GLU A 2 -20.57 24.33 2.72
CA GLU A 2 -19.37 23.61 3.20
C GLU A 2 -19.24 22.19 2.62
N LEU A 3 -20.36 21.58 2.25
CA LEU A 3 -20.43 20.28 1.59
C LEU A 3 -19.50 20.12 0.36
N PRO A 4 -19.41 21.10 -0.58
CA PRO A 4 -18.47 21.00 -1.69
C PRO A 4 -17.01 21.06 -1.22
N LEU A 5 -16.70 21.80 -0.14
CA LEU A 5 -15.34 21.90 0.39
C LEU A 5 -14.87 20.55 0.92
N TYR A 6 -15.71 19.86 1.71
CA TYR A 6 -15.38 18.54 2.28
C TYR A 6 -15.19 17.49 1.19
N ILE A 7 -16.04 17.47 0.15
CA ILE A 7 -15.91 16.54 -0.97
C ILE A 7 -14.60 16.78 -1.73
N THR A 8 -14.27 18.05 -2.01
CA THR A 8 -13.01 18.39 -2.69
C THR A 8 -11.80 17.97 -1.87
N TRP A 9 -11.85 18.15 -0.54
CA TRP A 9 -10.76 17.78 0.36
C TRP A 9 -10.58 16.26 0.47
N LEU A 10 -11.67 15.49 0.52
CA LEU A 10 -11.64 14.03 0.46
C LEU A 10 -11.06 13.53 -0.86
N PHE A 11 -11.44 14.15 -1.98
CA PHE A 11 -10.92 13.78 -3.29
C PHE A 11 -9.40 14.02 -3.39
N TRP A 12 -8.92 15.18 -2.94
CA TRP A 12 -7.49 15.49 -2.92
C TRP A 12 -6.71 14.53 -2.02
N SER A 13 -7.20 14.26 -0.83
CA SER A 13 -6.52 13.35 0.11
C SER A 13 -6.42 11.92 -0.45
N ILE A 14 -7.45 11.41 -1.14
CA ILE A 14 -7.37 10.12 -1.84
C ILE A 14 -6.28 10.13 -2.92
N ILE A 15 -6.22 11.19 -3.74
CA ILE A 15 -5.20 11.32 -4.80
C ILE A 15 -3.78 11.34 -4.21
N PHE A 16 -3.58 12.11 -3.14
CA PHE A 16 -2.28 12.25 -2.49
C PHE A 16 -1.71 10.93 -1.97
N VAL A 17 -2.57 10.00 -1.55
CA VAL A 17 -2.14 8.66 -1.12
C VAL A 17 -2.06 7.68 -2.30
N TRP A 18 -3.01 7.75 -3.24
CA TRP A 18 -3.06 6.83 -4.37
C TRP A 18 -1.87 6.98 -5.32
N TYR A 19 -1.49 8.22 -5.64
CA TYR A 19 -0.40 8.50 -6.58
C TYR A 19 0.94 7.85 -6.16
N PRO A 20 1.49 8.09 -4.95
CA PRO A 20 2.75 7.49 -4.55
C PRO A 20 2.65 5.96 -4.46
N VAL A 21 1.54 5.41 -3.96
CA VAL A 21 1.35 3.95 -3.90
C VAL A 21 1.34 3.32 -5.29
N SER A 22 0.67 3.96 -6.26
CA SER A 22 0.64 3.51 -7.65
C SER A 22 2.03 3.50 -8.28
N VAL A 23 2.79 4.59 -8.11
CA VAL A 23 4.17 4.69 -8.61
C VAL A 23 5.07 3.63 -7.98
N CYS A 24 5.03 3.46 -6.66
CA CYS A 24 5.80 2.43 -5.96
C CYS A 24 5.43 1.01 -6.45
N SER A 25 4.14 0.75 -6.67
CA SER A 25 3.66 -0.54 -7.19
C SER A 25 4.15 -0.80 -8.62
N GLN A 26 4.13 0.22 -9.48
CA GLN A 26 4.63 0.12 -10.86
C GLN A 26 6.14 -0.14 -10.89
N ILE A 27 6.92 0.58 -10.09
CA ILE A 27 8.38 0.39 -10.01
C ILE A 27 8.69 -1.01 -9.48
N ASN A 28 7.99 -1.48 -8.44
CA ASN A 28 8.19 -2.83 -7.92
C ASN A 28 7.86 -3.90 -8.97
N SER A 29 6.75 -3.75 -9.71
CA SER A 29 6.39 -4.65 -10.81
C SER A 29 7.43 -4.65 -11.92
N HIS A 30 7.96 -3.48 -12.28
CA HIS A 30 9.01 -3.37 -13.29
C HIS A 30 10.30 -4.05 -12.83
N ASN A 31 10.69 -3.84 -11.57
CA ASN A 31 11.87 -4.49 -11.00
C ASN A 31 11.71 -6.02 -10.91
N GLU A 32 10.53 -6.52 -10.51
CA GLU A 32 10.26 -7.97 -10.54
C GLU A 32 10.39 -8.55 -11.95
N LYS A 33 9.87 -7.84 -12.97
CA LYS A 33 10.01 -8.25 -14.37
C LYS A 33 11.47 -8.24 -14.81
N PHE A 34 12.21 -7.19 -14.47
CA PHE A 34 13.63 -7.08 -14.77
C PHE A 34 14.43 -8.22 -14.12
N ASN A 35 14.24 -8.48 -12.83
CA ASN A 35 14.90 -9.57 -12.11
C ASN A 35 14.57 -10.94 -12.72
N ARG A 36 13.32 -11.17 -13.16
CA ARG A 36 12.94 -12.41 -13.87
C ARG A 36 13.67 -12.53 -15.22
N MET A 37 13.74 -11.46 -16.00
CA MET A 37 14.45 -11.46 -17.29
C MET A 37 15.95 -11.67 -17.11
N LEU A 38 16.55 -10.99 -16.13
CA LEU A 38 17.96 -11.13 -15.79
C LEU A 38 18.28 -12.57 -15.35
N ARG A 39 17.45 -13.15 -14.47
CA ARG A 39 17.57 -14.55 -14.07
C ARG A 39 17.47 -15.48 -15.27
N ARG A 40 16.47 -15.27 -16.15
CA ARG A 40 16.32 -16.08 -17.36
C ARG A 40 17.59 -16.02 -18.21
N LYS A 41 18.13 -14.82 -18.46
CA LYS A 41 19.32 -14.63 -19.29
C LYS A 41 20.57 -15.30 -18.70
N VAL A 42 20.83 -15.09 -17.40
CA VAL A 42 21.98 -15.67 -16.69
C VAL A 42 21.96 -17.20 -16.70
N TYR A 43 20.77 -17.82 -16.58
CA TYR A 43 20.66 -19.28 -16.54
C TYR A 43 20.37 -19.94 -17.90
N SER A 44 19.86 -19.21 -18.90
CA SER A 44 19.56 -19.77 -20.23
C SER A 44 20.71 -19.67 -21.22
N GLU A 45 21.60 -18.68 -21.10
CA GLU A 45 22.67 -18.42 -22.08
C GLU A 45 23.99 -19.16 -21.79
N ASN A 46 24.04 -20.14 -20.87
CA ASN A 46 25.23 -20.97 -20.62
C ASN A 46 26.53 -20.19 -20.29
N GLU A 47 26.43 -18.96 -19.77
CA GLU A 47 27.54 -18.33 -19.04
C GLU A 47 27.68 -18.98 -17.66
N SER A 48 28.07 -20.26 -17.66
CA SER A 48 28.30 -21.09 -16.47
C SER A 48 29.27 -20.44 -15.47
N GLN A 49 30.13 -19.54 -15.94
CA GLN A 49 30.99 -18.71 -15.09
C GLN A 49 30.19 -17.70 -14.26
N PHE A 50 29.23 -16.99 -14.86
CA PHE A 50 28.41 -15.97 -14.18
C PHE A 50 27.42 -16.58 -13.18
N ALA A 51 26.80 -17.70 -13.54
CA ALA A 51 25.86 -18.43 -12.68
C ALA A 51 26.56 -19.09 -11.45
N ASN A 52 27.85 -19.43 -11.57
CA ASN A 52 28.64 -20.04 -10.49
C ASN A 52 29.20 -19.03 -9.49
N TYR A 53 29.18 -17.71 -9.79
CA TYR A 53 29.55 -16.73 -8.78
C TYR A 53 28.54 -16.75 -7.64
N THR A 54 29.03 -17.12 -6.44
CA THR A 54 28.24 -17.24 -5.22
C THR A 54 27.43 -15.97 -4.92
N LYS A 55 27.97 -14.79 -5.26
CA LYS A 55 27.28 -13.49 -5.09
C LYS A 55 26.05 -13.35 -5.99
N VAL A 56 26.14 -13.76 -7.26
CA VAL A 56 25.03 -13.70 -8.23
C VAL A 56 23.97 -14.72 -7.86
N LYS A 57 24.41 -15.93 -7.47
CA LYS A 57 23.53 -16.98 -6.95
C LYS A 57 22.79 -16.53 -5.69
N LEU A 58 23.49 -15.90 -4.73
CA LEU A 58 22.91 -15.33 -3.52
C LEU A 58 21.93 -14.20 -3.82
N TYR A 59 22.25 -13.28 -4.74
CA TYR A 59 21.35 -12.21 -5.16
C TYR A 59 20.01 -12.76 -5.67
N PHE A 60 20.05 -13.80 -6.52
CA PHE A 60 18.84 -14.46 -7.01
C PHE A 60 18.15 -15.39 -6.01
N LEU A 61 18.84 -15.82 -4.95
CA LEU A 61 18.29 -16.62 -3.86
C LEU A 61 17.59 -15.73 -2.83
N ASN A 62 18.19 -14.60 -2.47
CA ASN A 62 17.60 -13.64 -1.55
C ASN A 62 16.40 -12.91 -2.16
N ASN A 63 16.34 -12.80 -3.49
CA ASN A 63 15.19 -12.23 -4.22
C ASN A 63 14.68 -10.94 -3.56
N ASP A 64 15.60 -10.02 -3.26
CA ASP A 64 15.32 -8.81 -2.51
C ASP A 64 14.25 -8.00 -3.26
N LYS A 65 13.02 -8.08 -2.76
CA LYS A 65 11.94 -7.23 -3.23
C LYS A 65 12.25 -5.81 -2.79
N ILE A 66 12.23 -4.87 -3.73
CA ILE A 66 12.38 -3.45 -3.38
C ILE A 66 11.18 -3.08 -2.51
N LYS A 67 11.44 -2.82 -1.24
CA LYS A 67 10.44 -2.32 -0.30
C LYS A 67 10.56 -0.81 -0.25
N PHE A 68 9.58 -0.13 -0.82
CA PHE A 68 9.40 1.30 -0.59
C PHE A 68 8.80 1.46 0.80
N THR A 69 9.49 2.14 1.71
CA THR A 69 8.97 2.40 3.05
C THR A 69 8.74 3.90 3.26
N ALA A 70 7.58 4.26 3.81
CA ALA A 70 7.34 5.59 4.32
C ALA A 70 7.91 5.66 5.75
N PHE A 71 8.95 6.47 5.95
CA PHE A 71 9.60 6.67 7.26
C PHE A 71 10.01 5.37 7.97
N ALA A 72 10.36 4.32 7.22
CA ALA A 72 10.63 2.96 7.73
C ALA A 72 9.50 2.31 8.56
N MET A 73 8.30 2.90 8.60
CA MET A 73 7.16 2.40 9.38
C MET A 73 6.16 1.63 8.53
N PHE A 74 5.93 2.07 7.29
CA PHE A 74 4.91 1.49 6.42
C PHE A 74 5.50 1.11 5.07
N ASP A 75 5.34 -0.14 4.66
CA ASP A 75 5.61 -0.56 3.28
C ASP A 75 4.59 0.10 2.34
N MET A 76 5.02 1.04 1.49
CA MET A 76 4.21 1.67 0.46
C MET A 76 3.85 0.65 -0.62
N ASN A 77 2.79 -0.10 -0.37
CA ASN A 77 2.20 -1.05 -1.30
C ASN A 77 0.67 -0.86 -1.33
N VAL A 78 0.01 -1.59 -2.22
CA VAL A 78 -1.46 -1.53 -2.36
C VAL A 78 -2.18 -1.95 -1.06
N ARG A 79 -1.54 -2.73 -0.18
CA ARG A 79 -2.11 -3.10 1.12
C ARG A 79 -2.35 -1.88 2.01
N VAL A 80 -1.50 -0.85 1.94
CA VAL A 80 -1.72 0.40 2.68
C VAL A 80 -3.03 1.06 2.27
N MET A 81 -3.36 1.06 0.97
CA MET A 81 -4.64 1.60 0.49
C MET A 81 -5.83 0.80 1.03
N PHE A 82 -5.77 -0.53 0.99
CA PHE A 82 -6.82 -1.37 1.56
C PHE A 82 -6.98 -1.16 3.06
N ASN A 83 -5.87 -1.05 3.80
CA ASN A 83 -5.90 -0.80 5.24
C ASN A 83 -6.49 0.58 5.55
N LEU A 84 -6.16 1.62 4.78
CA LEU A 84 -6.74 2.96 4.95
C LEU A 84 -8.25 2.96 4.68
N ILE A 85 -8.70 2.30 3.61
CA ILE A 85 -10.13 2.18 3.30
C ILE A 85 -10.86 1.42 4.41
N ALA A 86 -10.31 0.29 4.84
CA ALA A 86 -10.88 -0.53 5.92
C ALA A 86 -10.98 0.28 7.22
N THR A 87 -9.91 0.99 7.60
CA THR A 87 -9.86 1.81 8.81
C THR A 87 -10.90 2.93 8.75
N THR A 88 -11.00 3.62 7.62
CA THR A 88 -11.99 4.68 7.39
C THR A 88 -13.42 4.14 7.51
N ALA A 89 -13.70 2.98 6.91
CA ALA A 89 -15.01 2.34 7.01
C ALA A 89 -15.35 1.96 8.46
N THR A 90 -14.41 1.37 9.20
CA THR A 90 -14.61 1.09 10.63
C THR A 90 -14.85 2.34 11.45
N CYS A 91 -14.10 3.43 11.21
CA CYS A 91 -14.33 4.70 11.90
C CYS A 91 -15.73 5.26 11.63
N ILE A 92 -16.20 5.20 10.39
CA ILE A 92 -17.56 5.65 10.03
C ILE A 92 -18.61 4.83 10.78
N VAL A 93 -18.48 3.50 10.80
CA VAL A 93 -19.43 2.62 11.52
C VAL A 93 -19.43 2.94 13.02
N ILE A 94 -18.26 3.11 13.61
CA ILE A 94 -18.12 3.45 15.04
C ILE A 94 -18.79 4.80 15.33
N LEU A 95 -18.56 5.81 14.49
CA LEU A 95 -19.17 7.14 14.68
C LEU A 95 -20.70 7.09 14.57
N LEU A 96 -21.24 6.34 13.62
CA LEU A 96 -22.69 6.16 13.48
C LEU A 96 -23.31 5.45 14.68
N GLN A 97 -22.63 4.41 15.20
CA GLN A 97 -23.08 3.70 16.40
C GLN A 97 -23.04 4.59 17.64
N LEU A 98 -21.98 5.39 17.79
CA LEU A 98 -21.84 6.35 18.89
C LEU A 98 -22.92 7.44 18.83
N ASP A 99 -23.22 7.98 17.66
CA ASP A 99 -24.27 8.99 17.48
C ASP A 99 -25.65 8.45 17.85
N SER A 100 -25.98 7.23 17.39
CA SER A 100 -27.23 6.54 17.76
C SER A 100 -27.34 6.34 19.27
N LEU A 101 -26.27 5.85 19.91
CA LEU A 101 -26.25 5.65 21.36
C LEU A 101 -26.40 6.97 22.12
N LEU A 102 -25.69 8.01 21.70
CA LEU A 102 -25.75 9.32 22.35
C LEU A 102 -27.18 9.87 22.31
N ASN A 103 -27.84 9.80 21.16
CA ASN A 103 -29.21 10.29 20.99
C ASN A 103 -30.20 9.56 21.89
N GLU A 104 -30.07 8.24 22.03
CA GLU A 104 -30.90 7.43 22.93
C GLU A 104 -30.65 7.78 24.41
N PHE A 105 -29.40 8.02 24.82
CA PHE A 105 -29.07 8.50 26.16
C PHE A 105 -29.69 9.89 26.45
N TYR A 106 -29.68 10.80 25.48
CA TYR A 106 -30.25 12.13 25.63
C TYR A 106 -31.78 12.11 25.74
N GLU A 107 -32.46 11.25 24.99
CA GLU A 107 -33.92 11.08 25.14
C GLU A 107 -34.28 10.48 26.51
N ASN A 108 -33.51 9.51 26.98
CA ASN A 108 -33.74 8.88 28.29
C ASN A 108 -33.47 9.81 29.49
N GLN A 109 -32.68 10.88 29.33
CA GLN A 109 -32.47 11.91 30.38
C GLN A 109 -33.50 13.06 30.35
N LYS A 110 -34.31 13.16 29.29
CA LYS A 110 -35.38 14.18 29.18
C LYS A 110 -36.73 13.74 29.78
N LEU A 111 -36.87 12.47 30.16
CA LEU A 111 -37.98 11.87 30.90
C LEU A 111 -37.70 11.89 32.40
#